data_AF-A0A5S9NUX4-F1
#
_entry.id   AF-A0A5S9NUX4-F1
#
_cell.length_a   1.000
_cell.length_b   1.000
_cell.length_c   1.000
_cell.angle_alpha   90.00
_cell.angle_beta   90.00
_cell.angle_gamma   90.00
#
_symmetry.space_group_name_H-M   'P 1'
#
loop_
_entity.id
_entity.type
_entity.pdbx_description
1 polymer ?
#
loop_
_entity_poly.entity_id
_entity_poly.type
_entity_poly.pdbx_seq_one_letter_code
_entity_poly.pdbx_strand_id
1 'polypeptide(L)'
;MPVYADHVRWLWRHIAAAPIPELLIIGPVDSGKSSFFKELTLHQPHSHKRVVYRYWDLLRSPGARTSDGFWEQLTGILGLAEPIRSDRLGDVPRLLEEKYPDARVVLTLDHWDDAQENFQAYVDLDALEKLQQWVRNAQRDHFDRVSARLGLIMVTRFPTTDMFVGYIHDHRRDKPGLLRVSGDVERLITNVCSFPFLDAEHSRALVRTLTSTGIEEIVHACGGWPGLLVAVARRVTAAGVDPDLTQINLSDCVGPLLNKTLLPGVAARHNNNERRAWVRILTDIQRGADPVSKYALPVLNASADMETPLPLLRLPSAIRDYLRPEPLMLLDLQSVESTLMASGTSPADLAVAVFHLTNSVRAYFAISGRRVRRWLPTAEHFQVDDPRTPLVVVSDRPAAIIAEPEVLMDVTIVPPEKQTGPTPAHWRIADHDMKGATHS
;
A
#
# COMPACT_ATOMS: atom_id res chain seq x y z
N MET A 1 -10.02 -19.54 -15.50
CA MET A 1 -9.68 -18.42 -14.58
C MET A 1 -10.11 -17.08 -15.18
N PRO A 2 -11.41 -16.75 -15.22
CA PRO A 2 -11.90 -15.55 -15.93
C PRO A 2 -11.36 -14.24 -15.32
N VAL A 3 -11.32 -14.11 -13.99
CA VAL A 3 -10.87 -12.88 -13.29
C VAL A 3 -9.37 -12.60 -13.47
N TYR A 4 -8.56 -13.62 -13.77
CA TYR A 4 -7.10 -13.51 -13.82
C TYR A 4 -6.52 -13.78 -15.22
N ALA A 5 -7.32 -13.70 -16.29
CA ALA A 5 -6.84 -14.01 -17.63
C ALA A 5 -5.64 -13.12 -18.03
N ASP A 6 -5.67 -11.85 -17.65
CA ASP A 6 -4.60 -10.89 -17.92
C ASP A 6 -3.35 -11.15 -17.09
N HIS A 7 -3.51 -11.56 -15.84
CA HIS A 7 -2.41 -11.97 -14.97
C HIS A 7 -1.72 -13.23 -15.48
N VAL A 8 -2.47 -14.18 -16.04
CA VAL A 8 -1.88 -15.37 -16.70
C VAL A 8 -1.03 -14.95 -17.90
N ARG A 9 -1.53 -14.02 -18.74
CA ARG A 9 -0.77 -13.47 -19.88
C ARG A 9 0.47 -12.69 -19.44
N TRP A 10 0.34 -11.87 -18.40
CA TRP A 10 1.43 -11.11 -17.80
C TRP A 10 2.53 -12.03 -17.27
N LEU A 11 2.17 -13.03 -16.46
CA LEU A 11 3.14 -13.97 -15.90
C LEU A 11 3.87 -14.75 -17.00
N TRP A 12 3.14 -15.18 -18.04
CA TRP A 12 3.74 -15.88 -19.18
C TRP A 12 4.86 -15.08 -19.82
N ARG A 13 4.70 -13.76 -20.01
CA ARG A 13 5.74 -12.91 -20.62
C ARG A 13 7.04 -12.94 -19.82
N HIS A 14 6.96 -13.04 -18.50
CA HIS A 14 8.13 -13.06 -17.60
C HIS A 14 8.80 -14.43 -17.52
N ILE A 15 8.02 -15.52 -17.49
CA ILE A 15 8.60 -16.87 -17.39
C ILE A 15 8.93 -17.51 -18.73
N ALA A 16 8.36 -17.02 -19.85
CA ALA A 16 8.67 -17.56 -21.17
C ALA A 16 10.10 -17.25 -21.61
N ALA A 17 10.63 -16.10 -21.16
CA ALA A 17 11.97 -15.64 -21.49
C ALA A 17 13.09 -16.39 -20.75
N ALA A 18 12.75 -17.16 -19.70
CA ALA A 18 13.73 -17.87 -18.87
C ALA A 18 13.40 -19.37 -18.79
N PRO A 19 14.36 -20.27 -19.06
CA PRO A 19 14.13 -21.70 -18.90
C PRO A 19 14.01 -22.10 -17.42
N ILE A 20 14.62 -21.32 -16.51
CA ILE A 20 14.51 -21.45 -15.06
C ILE A 20 14.19 -20.06 -14.49
N PRO A 21 12.91 -19.70 -14.30
CA PRO A 21 12.58 -18.38 -13.77
C PRO A 21 13.06 -18.25 -12.31
N GLU A 22 13.67 -17.12 -11.95
CA GLU A 22 13.88 -16.68 -10.56
C GLU A 22 13.30 -15.26 -10.49
N LEU A 23 12.06 -15.14 -10.00
CA LEU A 23 11.31 -13.88 -9.99
C LEU A 23 10.96 -13.46 -8.57
N LEU A 24 11.05 -12.15 -8.29
CA LEU A 24 10.46 -11.55 -7.10
C LEU A 24 9.20 -10.79 -7.50
N ILE A 25 8.06 -11.18 -6.93
CA ILE A 25 6.77 -10.54 -7.17
C ILE A 25 6.47 -9.58 -6.03
N ILE A 26 6.50 -8.29 -6.34
CA ILE A 26 6.11 -7.20 -5.45
C ILE A 26 4.67 -6.76 -5.76
N GLY A 27 4.04 -6.10 -4.80
CA GLY A 27 2.73 -5.50 -5.00
C GLY A 27 2.00 -5.33 -3.68
N PRO A 28 0.97 -4.47 -3.63
CA PRO A 28 0.35 -4.09 -2.38
C PRO A 28 -0.34 -5.28 -1.71
N VAL A 29 -0.61 -5.17 -0.42
CA VAL A 29 -1.29 -6.25 0.29
C VAL A 29 -2.72 -6.38 -0.20
N ASP A 30 -3.25 -7.60 -0.19
CA ASP A 30 -4.59 -7.91 -0.71
C ASP A 30 -4.80 -7.49 -2.18
N SER A 31 -3.73 -7.44 -2.98
CA SER A 31 -3.79 -7.30 -4.44
C SER A 31 -4.28 -8.55 -5.16
N GLY A 32 -4.50 -9.66 -4.44
CA GLY A 32 -4.88 -10.94 -5.02
C GLY A 32 -3.71 -11.83 -5.45
N LYS A 33 -2.45 -11.48 -5.14
CA LYS A 33 -1.26 -12.31 -5.43
C LYS A 33 -1.42 -13.77 -5.00
N SER A 34 -1.68 -14.01 -3.72
CA SER A 34 -1.82 -15.36 -3.16
C SER A 34 -2.98 -16.13 -3.79
N SER A 35 -4.13 -15.48 -4.00
CA SER A 35 -5.28 -16.09 -4.68
C SER A 35 -4.96 -16.46 -6.12
N PHE A 36 -4.28 -15.57 -6.86
CA PHE A 36 -3.86 -15.83 -8.22
C PHE A 36 -2.94 -17.05 -8.33
N PHE A 37 -1.90 -17.16 -7.49
CA PHE A 37 -0.96 -18.28 -7.57
C PHE A 37 -1.57 -19.62 -7.10
N LYS A 38 -2.55 -19.58 -6.18
CA LYS A 38 -3.37 -20.76 -5.83
C LYS A 38 -4.21 -21.22 -7.03
N GLU A 39 -4.93 -20.31 -7.67
CA GLU A 39 -5.73 -20.60 -8.87
C GLU A 39 -4.86 -21.07 -10.04
N LEU A 40 -3.67 -20.49 -10.21
CA LEU A 40 -2.69 -20.88 -11.23
C LEU A 40 -2.26 -22.35 -11.05
N THR A 41 -2.04 -22.77 -9.79
CA THR A 41 -1.69 -24.15 -9.44
C THR A 41 -2.87 -25.11 -9.65
N LEU A 42 -4.09 -24.67 -9.35
CA LEU A 42 -5.30 -25.48 -9.54
C LEU A 42 -5.60 -25.72 -11.03
N HIS A 43 -5.48 -24.68 -11.85
CA HIS A 43 -5.94 -24.72 -13.24
C HIS A 43 -4.86 -25.02 -14.28
N GLN A 44 -3.57 -24.90 -13.93
CA GLN A 44 -2.43 -25.22 -14.81
C GLN A 44 -2.58 -24.68 -16.25
N PRO A 45 -2.82 -23.36 -16.45
CA PRO A 45 -3.19 -22.80 -17.75
C PRO A 45 -2.11 -22.95 -18.83
N HIS A 46 -0.85 -23.19 -18.44
CA HIS A 46 0.28 -23.39 -19.35
C HIS A 46 0.76 -24.84 -19.43
N SER A 47 -0.07 -25.81 -19.01
CA SER A 47 0.22 -27.24 -19.14
C SER A 47 0.56 -27.65 -20.58
N HIS A 48 -0.16 -27.11 -21.57
CA HIS A 48 0.12 -27.30 -23.01
C HIS A 48 1.49 -26.76 -23.46
N LYS A 49 2.12 -25.88 -22.66
CA LYS A 49 3.47 -25.34 -22.88
C LYS A 49 4.53 -26.03 -22.01
N ARG A 50 4.19 -27.20 -21.46
CA ARG A 50 5.03 -27.99 -20.54
C ARG A 50 5.49 -27.19 -19.32
N VAL A 51 4.60 -26.39 -18.74
CA VAL A 51 4.86 -25.69 -17.48
C VAL A 51 3.91 -26.21 -16.40
N VAL A 52 4.49 -26.54 -15.25
CA VAL A 52 3.79 -27.07 -14.08
C VAL A 52 3.98 -26.11 -12.91
N TYR A 53 2.88 -25.55 -12.42
CA TYR A 53 2.91 -24.65 -11.27
C TYR A 53 2.73 -25.39 -9.95
N ARG A 54 3.51 -25.00 -8.95
CA ARG A 54 3.34 -25.42 -7.56
C ARG A 54 3.32 -24.20 -6.67
N TYR A 55 2.61 -24.29 -5.56
CA TYR A 55 2.40 -23.18 -4.63
C TYR A 55 2.65 -23.66 -3.20
N TRP A 56 3.44 -22.88 -2.46
CA TRP A 56 3.77 -23.12 -1.06
C TRP A 56 3.48 -21.87 -0.24
N ASP A 57 2.52 -21.96 0.67
CA ASP A 57 2.25 -20.94 1.69
C ASP A 57 3.09 -21.22 2.94
N LEU A 58 4.18 -20.48 3.12
CA LEU A 58 5.13 -20.73 4.20
C LEU A 58 4.54 -20.37 5.59
N LEU A 59 3.59 -19.44 5.65
CA LEU A 59 2.90 -19.12 6.90
C LEU A 59 2.03 -20.26 7.43
N ARG A 60 1.58 -21.16 6.56
CA ARG A 60 0.70 -22.29 6.91
C ARG A 60 1.44 -23.62 7.01
N SER A 61 2.76 -23.57 7.12
CA SER A 61 3.65 -24.71 6.96
C SER A 61 4.54 -24.92 8.19
N PRO A 62 3.99 -25.23 9.37
CA PRO A 62 4.75 -25.26 10.63
C PRO A 62 5.85 -26.33 10.65
N GLY A 63 5.74 -27.41 9.88
CA GLY A 63 6.84 -28.39 9.77
C GLY A 63 8.06 -27.87 8.99
N ALA A 64 7.96 -26.74 8.27
CA ALA A 64 9.07 -26.15 7.53
C ALA A 64 10.07 -25.41 8.44
N ARG A 65 9.84 -25.45 9.76
CA ARG A 65 10.69 -24.82 10.79
C ARG A 65 12.04 -25.50 11.00
N THR A 66 12.14 -26.77 10.62
CA THR A 66 13.39 -27.52 10.69
C THR A 66 13.87 -27.80 9.28
N SER A 67 15.18 -27.87 9.06
CA SER A 67 15.74 -28.26 7.76
C SER A 67 15.10 -29.54 7.23
N ASP A 68 15.01 -30.61 8.03
CA ASP A 68 14.43 -31.89 7.57
C ASP A 68 12.95 -31.74 7.17
N GLY A 69 12.14 -31.06 7.99
CA GLY A 69 10.74 -30.84 7.69
C GLY A 69 10.51 -29.87 6.52
N PHE A 70 11.43 -28.93 6.27
CA PHE A 70 11.43 -28.08 5.09
C PHE A 70 11.57 -28.91 3.81
N TRP A 71 12.58 -29.79 3.75
CA TRP A 71 12.82 -30.63 2.56
C TRP A 71 11.75 -31.69 2.37
N GLU A 72 11.21 -32.26 3.46
CA GLU A 72 10.07 -33.17 3.41
C GLU A 72 8.82 -32.49 2.82
N GLN A 73 8.50 -31.28 3.29
CA GLN A 73 7.37 -30.54 2.74
C GLN A 73 7.59 -30.13 1.29
N LEU A 74 8.80 -29.67 0.93
CA LEU A 74 9.13 -29.37 -0.46
C LEU A 74 8.93 -30.60 -1.36
N THR A 75 9.35 -31.78 -0.89
CA THR A 75 9.12 -33.06 -1.59
C THR A 75 7.63 -33.30 -1.80
N GLY A 76 6.81 -33.15 -0.75
CA GLY A 76 5.36 -33.34 -0.82
C GLY A 76 4.68 -32.36 -1.76
N ILE A 77 5.06 -31.08 -1.71
CA ILE A 77 4.52 -30.02 -2.57
C ILE A 77 4.86 -30.25 -4.03
N LEU A 78 6.09 -30.68 -4.31
CA LEU A 78 6.52 -31.05 -5.65
C LEU A 78 5.96 -32.43 -6.07
N GLY A 79 5.36 -33.19 -5.15
CA GLY A 79 4.75 -34.50 -5.42
C GLY A 79 5.76 -35.55 -5.89
N LEU A 80 6.99 -35.46 -5.40
CA LEU A 80 8.10 -36.36 -5.74
C LEU A 80 7.97 -37.69 -5.00
N ALA A 81 8.47 -38.76 -5.63
CA ALA A 81 8.42 -40.10 -5.05
C ALA A 81 9.51 -40.34 -3.99
N GLU A 82 10.67 -39.68 -4.15
CA GLU A 82 11.79 -39.76 -3.22
C GLU A 82 11.99 -38.41 -2.51
N PRO A 83 12.39 -38.42 -1.22
CA PRO A 83 12.63 -37.20 -0.46
C PRO A 83 13.84 -36.43 -0.97
N ILE A 84 13.68 -35.12 -1.14
CA ILE A 84 14.79 -34.20 -1.33
C ILE A 84 15.63 -34.18 -0.04
N ARG A 85 16.94 -34.23 -0.18
CA ARG A 85 17.88 -34.12 0.94
C ARG A 85 18.84 -32.96 0.72
N SER A 86 19.11 -32.20 1.77
CA SER A 86 19.92 -30.97 1.70
C SER A 86 21.35 -31.19 1.22
N ASP A 87 21.91 -32.38 1.47
CA ASP A 87 23.25 -32.82 1.06
C ASP A 87 23.29 -33.40 -0.37
N ARG A 88 22.12 -33.59 -1.01
CA ARG A 88 21.98 -34.24 -2.32
C ARG A 88 21.09 -33.46 -3.29
N LEU A 89 21.17 -32.13 -3.27
CA LEU A 89 20.40 -31.30 -4.20
C LEU A 89 20.72 -31.57 -5.68
N GLY A 90 21.85 -32.22 -5.98
CA GLY A 90 22.18 -32.71 -7.33
C GLY A 90 21.21 -33.77 -7.88
N ASP A 91 20.43 -34.45 -7.03
CA ASP A 91 19.44 -35.45 -7.46
C ASP A 91 18.13 -34.81 -7.92
N VAL A 92 17.86 -33.56 -7.54
CA VAL A 92 16.58 -32.86 -7.79
C VAL A 92 16.21 -32.80 -9.28
N PRO A 93 17.12 -32.51 -10.24
CA PRO A 93 16.78 -32.53 -11.66
C PRO A 93 16.27 -33.89 -12.14
N ARG A 94 16.90 -34.99 -11.68
CA ARG A 94 16.45 -36.37 -12.00
C ARG A 94 15.04 -36.61 -11.43
N LEU A 95 14.82 -36.27 -10.16
CA LEU A 95 13.51 -36.47 -9.50
C LEU A 95 12.39 -35.68 -10.20
N LEU A 96 12.71 -34.47 -10.67
CA LEU A 96 11.78 -33.64 -11.43
C LEU A 96 11.51 -34.24 -12.81
N GLU A 97 12.54 -34.74 -13.51
CA GLU A 97 12.39 -35.38 -14.83
C GLU A 97 11.52 -36.66 -14.74
N GLU A 98 11.73 -37.47 -13.71
CA GLU A 98 10.92 -38.68 -13.46
C GLU A 98 9.44 -38.35 -13.21
N LYS A 99 9.16 -37.23 -12.54
CA LYS A 99 7.80 -36.81 -12.21
C LYS A 99 7.13 -35.98 -13.31
N TYR A 100 7.90 -35.12 -13.96
CA TYR A 100 7.47 -34.07 -14.89
C TYR A 100 8.37 -34.08 -16.13
N PRO A 101 8.31 -35.13 -16.97
CA PRO A 101 9.21 -35.27 -18.11
C PRO A 101 9.04 -34.11 -19.08
N ASP A 102 10.16 -33.55 -19.56
CA ASP A 102 10.22 -32.38 -20.43
C ASP A 102 9.49 -31.11 -19.93
N ALA A 103 9.21 -30.99 -18.63
CA ALA A 103 8.43 -29.90 -18.09
C ALA A 103 9.21 -28.96 -17.17
N ARG A 104 8.92 -27.67 -17.30
CA ARG A 104 9.40 -26.65 -16.36
C ARG A 104 8.48 -26.60 -15.16
N VAL A 105 9.01 -26.92 -13.99
CA VAL A 105 8.31 -26.78 -12.72
C VAL A 105 8.58 -25.40 -12.17
N VAL A 106 7.54 -24.65 -11.82
CA VAL A 106 7.65 -23.31 -11.24
C VAL A 106 7.02 -23.33 -9.86
N LEU A 107 7.86 -23.22 -8.84
CA LEU A 107 7.44 -23.17 -7.44
C LEU A 107 7.26 -21.72 -6.99
N THR A 108 6.05 -21.40 -6.54
CA THR A 108 5.76 -20.12 -5.89
C THR A 108 5.92 -20.27 -4.38
N LEU A 109 6.81 -19.47 -3.79
CA LEU A 109 6.99 -19.31 -2.35
C LEU A 109 6.25 -18.05 -1.89
N ASP A 110 5.15 -18.23 -1.19
CA ASP A 110 4.33 -17.14 -0.68
C ASP A 110 4.58 -16.91 0.81
N HIS A 111 4.47 -15.65 1.22
CA HIS A 111 4.70 -15.18 2.60
C HIS A 111 6.06 -15.58 3.19
N TRP A 112 7.09 -15.74 2.35
CA TRP A 112 8.43 -16.12 2.79
C TRP A 112 9.08 -15.06 3.68
N ASP A 113 8.71 -13.79 3.49
CA ASP A 113 9.12 -12.63 4.27
C ASP A 113 8.40 -12.57 5.63
N ASP A 114 7.08 -12.71 5.64
CA ASP A 114 6.28 -12.76 6.87
C ASP A 114 6.61 -13.99 7.74
N ALA A 115 6.90 -15.14 7.12
CA ALA A 115 7.28 -16.36 7.83
C ALA A 115 8.56 -16.20 8.65
N GLN A 116 9.46 -15.26 8.30
CA GLN A 116 10.66 -14.98 9.10
C GLN A 116 10.35 -14.17 10.35
N GLU A 117 9.30 -13.35 10.30
CA GLU A 117 8.91 -12.44 11.38
C GLU A 117 7.99 -13.11 12.41
N ASN A 118 7.38 -14.22 12.03
CA ASN A 118 6.40 -14.91 12.84
C ASN A 118 7.03 -16.11 13.58
N PHE A 119 7.21 -15.97 14.90
CA PHE A 119 7.68 -17.06 15.77
C PHE A 119 6.82 -18.34 15.67
N GLN A 120 5.55 -18.23 15.29
CA GLN A 120 4.64 -19.36 15.08
C GLN A 120 4.65 -19.93 13.66
N ALA A 121 5.38 -19.36 12.72
CA ALA A 121 5.50 -19.88 11.34
C ALA A 121 6.94 -19.93 10.83
N TYR A 122 7.91 -19.76 11.73
CA TYR A 122 9.34 -19.58 11.43
C TYR A 122 9.87 -20.60 10.43
N VAL A 123 10.11 -20.21 9.18
CA VAL A 123 10.69 -21.12 8.18
C VAL A 123 12.19 -21.33 8.46
N ASP A 124 12.71 -22.53 8.19
CA ASP A 124 14.15 -22.79 8.24
C ASP A 124 14.86 -21.95 7.17
N LEU A 125 15.51 -20.86 7.61
CA LEU A 125 16.13 -19.87 6.74
C LEU A 125 17.32 -20.45 5.97
N ASP A 126 18.07 -21.35 6.57
CA ASP A 126 19.24 -21.96 5.95
C ASP A 126 18.81 -22.89 4.80
N ALA A 127 17.73 -23.66 4.98
CA ALA A 127 17.16 -24.49 3.94
C ALA A 127 16.53 -23.67 2.81
N LEU A 128 15.81 -22.59 3.15
CA LEU A 128 15.24 -21.66 2.17
C LEU A 128 16.35 -20.99 1.33
N GLU A 129 17.41 -20.52 1.97
CA GLU A 129 18.57 -19.95 1.27
C GLU A 129 19.27 -21.01 0.39
N LYS A 130 19.48 -22.23 0.89
CA LYS A 130 20.07 -23.33 0.11
C LYS A 130 19.25 -23.64 -1.14
N LEU A 131 17.92 -23.69 -1.03
CA LEU A 131 17.01 -23.91 -2.17
C LEU A 131 17.19 -22.81 -3.22
N GLN A 132 17.17 -21.55 -2.79
CA GLN A 132 17.31 -20.41 -3.71
C GLN A 132 18.69 -20.39 -4.37
N GLN A 133 19.77 -20.58 -3.60
CA GLN A 133 21.14 -20.66 -4.14
C GLN A 133 21.26 -21.81 -5.15
N TRP A 134 20.64 -22.94 -4.88
CA TRP A 134 20.63 -24.07 -5.81
C TRP A 134 19.90 -23.74 -7.12
N VAL A 135 18.69 -23.16 -7.07
CA VAL A 135 17.95 -22.71 -8.28
C VAL A 135 18.79 -21.73 -9.08
N ARG A 136 19.44 -20.78 -8.40
CA ARG A 136 20.30 -19.77 -9.01
C ARG A 136 21.53 -20.38 -9.70
N ASN A 137 22.18 -21.35 -9.07
CA ASN A 137 23.31 -22.04 -9.69
C ASN A 137 22.85 -22.85 -10.90
N ALA A 138 21.68 -23.49 -10.83
CA ALA A 138 21.09 -24.21 -11.94
C ALA A 138 20.76 -23.33 -13.17
N GLN A 139 20.54 -22.02 -12.97
CA GLN A 139 20.39 -21.08 -14.10
C GLN A 139 21.69 -20.93 -14.91
N ARG A 140 22.85 -20.97 -14.23
CA ARG A 140 24.18 -20.79 -14.84
C ARG A 140 24.67 -22.08 -15.48
N ASP A 141 24.46 -23.19 -14.79
CA ASP A 141 24.90 -24.52 -15.21
C ASP A 141 23.80 -25.13 -16.09
N HIS A 142 23.72 -24.70 -17.34
CA HIS A 142 22.83 -25.34 -18.31
C HIS A 142 23.30 -26.78 -18.58
N PHE A 143 22.75 -27.73 -17.83
CA PHE A 143 23.00 -29.16 -18.05
C PHE A 143 22.24 -29.64 -19.29
N ASP A 144 22.97 -30.03 -20.34
CA ASP A 144 22.42 -30.48 -21.63
C ASP A 144 21.63 -31.81 -21.59
N ARG A 145 21.58 -32.49 -20.44
CA ARG A 145 21.02 -33.85 -20.32
C ARG A 145 19.70 -33.97 -19.53
N VAL A 146 19.25 -32.90 -18.86
CA VAL A 146 17.98 -32.91 -18.11
C VAL A 146 17.13 -31.74 -18.58
N SER A 147 15.89 -32.05 -18.95
CA SER A 147 14.96 -31.10 -19.56
C SER A 147 14.03 -30.47 -18.53
N ALA A 148 13.72 -31.22 -17.45
CA ALA A 148 12.94 -30.75 -16.33
C ALA A 148 13.75 -29.84 -15.41
N ARG A 149 13.18 -28.68 -15.08
CA ARG A 149 13.88 -27.61 -14.34
C ARG A 149 12.96 -27.01 -13.28
N LEU A 150 13.51 -26.62 -12.13
CA LEU A 150 12.77 -25.93 -11.07
C LEU A 150 13.09 -24.45 -11.08
N GLY A 151 12.11 -23.63 -11.46
CA GLY A 151 12.12 -22.19 -11.25
C GLY A 151 11.45 -21.79 -9.94
N LEU A 152 11.79 -20.60 -9.46
CA LEU A 152 11.32 -20.00 -8.22
C LEU A 152 10.60 -18.68 -8.48
N ILE A 153 9.43 -18.51 -7.88
CA ILE A 153 8.73 -17.23 -7.77
C ILE A 153 8.56 -16.92 -6.30
N MET A 154 9.20 -15.87 -5.82
CA MET A 154 9.07 -15.40 -4.44
C MET A 154 8.05 -14.26 -4.40
N VAL A 155 7.01 -14.38 -3.57
CA VAL A 155 5.96 -13.36 -3.45
C VAL A 155 6.13 -12.63 -2.13
N THR A 156 6.21 -11.30 -2.16
CA THR A 156 6.40 -10.48 -0.97
C THR A 156 5.22 -9.54 -0.71
N ARG A 157 5.03 -9.12 0.54
CA ARG A 157 4.05 -8.10 0.93
C ARG A 157 4.43 -6.69 0.50
N PHE A 158 5.70 -6.43 0.19
CA PHE A 158 6.16 -5.07 -0.10
C PHE A 158 5.59 -4.57 -1.43
N PRO A 159 5.02 -3.35 -1.45
CA PRO A 159 4.36 -2.82 -2.65
C PRO A 159 5.35 -2.47 -3.76
N THR A 160 6.52 -1.95 -3.39
CA THR A 160 7.55 -1.49 -4.34
C THR A 160 8.93 -2.03 -4.00
N THR A 161 9.81 -2.10 -5.00
CA THR A 161 11.21 -2.47 -4.82
C THR A 161 11.89 -1.56 -3.82
N ASP A 162 11.71 -0.25 -3.91
CA ASP A 162 12.33 0.73 -3.00
C ASP A 162 11.91 0.50 -1.55
N MET A 163 10.65 0.14 -1.31
CA MET A 163 10.18 -0.18 0.05
C MET A 163 10.80 -1.47 0.56
N PHE A 164 10.87 -2.51 -0.28
CA PHE A 164 11.53 -3.77 0.08
C PHE A 164 13.02 -3.58 0.40
N VAL A 165 13.75 -2.88 -0.48
CA VAL A 165 15.18 -2.59 -0.36
C VAL A 165 15.45 -1.72 0.87
N GLY A 166 14.68 -0.65 1.06
CA GLY A 166 14.79 0.21 2.24
C GLY A 166 14.54 -0.57 3.53
N TYR A 167 13.49 -1.39 3.54
CA TYR A 167 13.18 -2.24 4.69
C TYR A 167 14.35 -3.15 5.06
N ILE A 168 14.94 -3.81 4.07
CA ILE A 168 16.10 -4.67 4.25
C ILE A 168 17.31 -3.91 4.81
N HIS A 169 17.61 -2.73 4.25
CA HIS A 169 18.76 -1.93 4.69
C HIS A 169 18.60 -1.45 6.14
N ASP A 170 17.41 -0.97 6.49
CA ASP A 170 17.12 -0.44 7.82
C ASP A 170 17.15 -1.53 8.89
N HIS A 171 16.80 -2.77 8.53
CA HIS A 171 16.78 -3.92 9.46
C HIS A 171 17.97 -4.86 9.32
N ARG A 172 19.04 -4.45 8.62
CA ARG A 172 20.19 -5.32 8.31
C ARG A 172 20.84 -5.97 9.54
N ARG A 173 20.87 -5.26 10.68
CA ARG A 173 21.47 -5.76 11.92
C ARG A 173 20.56 -6.75 12.65
N ASP A 174 19.26 -6.54 12.58
CA ASP A 174 18.28 -7.30 13.35
C ASP A 174 17.71 -8.49 12.55
N LYS A 175 17.80 -8.44 11.22
CA LYS A 175 17.19 -9.41 10.29
C LYS A 175 18.16 -9.87 9.18
N PRO A 176 19.31 -10.48 9.51
CA PRO A 176 20.28 -10.92 8.50
C PRO A 176 19.75 -12.03 7.58
N GLY A 177 18.74 -12.80 8.01
CA GLY A 177 18.10 -13.84 7.20
C GLY A 177 17.44 -13.32 5.92
N LEU A 178 16.78 -12.15 6.00
CA LEU A 178 16.13 -11.52 4.86
C LEU A 178 17.15 -11.08 3.80
N LEU A 179 18.35 -10.64 4.24
CA LEU A 179 19.48 -10.32 3.35
C LEU A 179 20.05 -11.55 2.66
N ARG A 180 20.19 -12.65 3.40
CA ARG A 180 20.71 -13.93 2.89
C ARG A 180 19.79 -14.53 1.83
N VAL A 181 18.49 -14.59 2.12
CA VAL A 181 17.44 -15.00 1.17
C VAL A 181 17.22 -13.97 0.07
N SER A 182 17.66 -12.72 0.25
CA SER A 182 17.68 -11.76 -0.86
C SER A 182 18.92 -11.87 -1.76
N GLY A 183 19.89 -12.71 -1.38
CA GLY A 183 21.07 -13.10 -2.15
C GLY A 183 21.70 -11.93 -2.89
N ASP A 184 22.28 -10.97 -2.16
CA ASP A 184 22.61 -9.63 -2.61
C ASP A 184 21.42 -8.92 -3.25
N VAL A 185 20.82 -8.02 -2.47
CA VAL A 185 19.66 -7.19 -2.84
C VAL A 185 19.76 -6.67 -4.28
N GLU A 186 20.95 -6.23 -4.71
CA GLU A 186 21.27 -5.78 -6.07
C GLU A 186 20.89 -6.77 -7.18
N ARG A 187 21.05 -8.08 -6.96
CA ARG A 187 20.72 -9.12 -7.95
C ARG A 187 19.25 -9.48 -7.94
N LEU A 188 18.59 -9.56 -6.78
CA LEU A 188 17.14 -9.78 -6.74
C LEU A 188 16.35 -8.64 -7.39
N ILE A 189 16.87 -7.41 -7.31
CA ILE A 189 16.27 -6.25 -7.98
C ILE A 189 16.22 -6.43 -9.52
N THR A 190 17.10 -7.25 -10.11
CA THR A 190 17.16 -7.42 -11.57
C THR A 190 15.94 -8.15 -12.16
N ASN A 191 15.26 -8.99 -11.38
CA ASN A 191 14.12 -9.79 -11.83
C ASN A 191 12.85 -9.53 -11.01
N VAL A 192 12.63 -8.26 -10.62
CA VAL A 192 11.43 -7.84 -9.89
C VAL A 192 10.28 -7.56 -10.83
N CYS A 193 9.12 -8.15 -10.56
CA CYS A 193 7.90 -7.94 -11.32
C CYS A 193 6.80 -7.39 -10.41
N SER A 194 6.26 -6.21 -10.77
CA SER A 194 5.07 -5.67 -10.10
C SER A 194 3.83 -6.45 -10.49
N PHE A 195 3.13 -6.99 -9.49
CA PHE A 195 1.85 -7.65 -9.70
C PHE A 195 0.80 -6.62 -10.13
N PRO A 196 0.18 -6.79 -11.32
CA PRO A 196 -0.73 -5.79 -11.85
C PRO A 196 -2.05 -5.78 -11.08
N PHE A 197 -2.69 -4.62 -11.00
CA PHE A 197 -4.09 -4.52 -10.60
C PHE A 197 -5.01 -5.14 -11.66
N LEU A 198 -6.25 -5.43 -11.28
CA LEU A 198 -7.28 -5.81 -12.25
C LEU A 198 -7.60 -4.61 -13.15
N ASP A 199 -7.83 -4.86 -14.43
CA ASP A 199 -8.44 -3.85 -15.28
C ASP A 199 -9.94 -3.70 -14.97
N ALA A 200 -10.62 -2.78 -15.66
CA ALA A 200 -12.04 -2.51 -15.43
C ALA A 200 -12.94 -3.72 -15.74
N GLU A 201 -12.63 -4.52 -16.75
CA GLU A 201 -13.43 -5.69 -17.13
C GLU A 201 -13.35 -6.78 -16.06
N HIS A 202 -12.13 -7.12 -15.65
CA HIS A 202 -11.86 -8.11 -14.62
C HIS A 202 -12.31 -7.66 -13.23
N SER A 203 -12.25 -6.35 -12.95
CA SER A 203 -12.80 -5.76 -11.72
C SER A 203 -14.32 -5.94 -11.66
N ARG A 204 -15.04 -5.64 -12.75
CA ARG A 204 -16.49 -5.90 -12.84
C ARG A 204 -16.81 -7.38 -12.69
N ALA A 205 -16.03 -8.25 -13.33
CA ALA A 205 -16.22 -9.70 -13.22
C ALA A 205 -16.10 -10.16 -11.76
N LEU A 206 -15.10 -9.68 -11.02
CA LEU A 206 -14.94 -9.99 -9.60
C LEU A 206 -16.11 -9.45 -8.76
N VAL A 207 -16.49 -8.17 -8.94
CA VAL A 207 -17.59 -7.56 -8.17
C VAL A 207 -18.92 -8.27 -8.42
N ARG A 208 -19.21 -8.68 -9.67
CA ARG A 208 -20.41 -9.44 -10.03
C ARG A 208 -20.54 -10.79 -9.32
N THR A 209 -19.44 -11.39 -8.86
CA THR A 209 -19.50 -12.62 -8.04
C THR A 209 -19.92 -12.35 -6.59
N LEU A 210 -19.94 -11.09 -6.16
CA LEU A 210 -20.13 -10.69 -4.76
C LEU A 210 -21.41 -9.87 -4.53
N THR A 211 -21.82 -9.09 -5.53
CA THR A 211 -23.02 -8.25 -5.50
C THR A 211 -23.64 -8.10 -6.89
N SER A 212 -24.93 -7.78 -6.93
CA SER A 212 -25.69 -7.46 -8.15
C SER A 212 -25.96 -5.95 -8.33
N THR A 213 -25.66 -5.12 -7.33
CA THR A 213 -25.92 -3.67 -7.31
C THR A 213 -24.62 -2.88 -7.16
N GLY A 214 -24.64 -1.62 -7.62
CA GLY A 214 -23.53 -0.66 -7.45
C GLY A 214 -22.21 -1.04 -8.14
N ILE A 215 -22.24 -1.92 -9.16
CA ILE A 215 -21.02 -2.53 -9.72
C ILE A 215 -20.07 -1.47 -10.30
N GLU A 216 -20.58 -0.53 -11.09
CA GLU A 216 -19.74 0.48 -11.74
C GLU A 216 -19.20 1.48 -10.72
N GLU A 217 -20.01 1.87 -9.75
CA GLU A 217 -19.64 2.78 -8.68
C GLU A 217 -18.58 2.15 -7.76
N ILE A 218 -18.69 0.86 -7.43
CA ILE A 218 -17.66 0.11 -6.69
C ILE A 218 -16.34 0.10 -7.47
N VAL A 219 -16.38 -0.24 -8.77
CA VAL A 219 -15.18 -0.31 -9.61
C VAL A 219 -14.55 1.08 -9.76
N HIS A 220 -15.35 2.12 -9.92
CA HIS A 220 -14.85 3.51 -9.97
C HIS A 220 -14.22 3.94 -8.63
N ALA A 221 -14.83 3.59 -7.50
CA ALA A 221 -14.35 3.98 -6.19
C ALA A 221 -13.10 3.21 -5.75
N CYS A 222 -12.98 1.94 -6.11
CA CYS A 222 -11.90 1.06 -5.67
C CYS A 222 -10.75 0.95 -6.69
N GLY A 223 -11.01 1.28 -7.95
CA GLY A 223 -10.13 0.95 -9.06
C GLY A 223 -9.96 -0.57 -9.20
N GLY A 224 -8.74 -0.98 -9.55
CA GLY A 224 -8.40 -2.39 -9.81
C GLY A 224 -7.91 -3.20 -8.61
N TRP A 225 -8.07 -2.73 -7.37
CA TRP A 225 -7.51 -3.39 -6.17
C TRP A 225 -8.47 -4.47 -5.62
N PRO A 226 -8.16 -5.78 -5.77
CA PRO A 226 -9.10 -6.85 -5.42
C PRO A 226 -9.54 -6.85 -3.95
N GLY A 227 -8.63 -6.63 -3.01
CA GLY A 227 -8.94 -6.57 -1.58
C GLY A 227 -9.95 -5.46 -1.27
N LEU A 228 -9.79 -4.29 -1.87
CA LEU A 228 -10.70 -3.17 -1.70
C LEU A 228 -12.05 -3.44 -2.38
N LEU A 229 -12.03 -3.94 -3.63
CA LEU A 229 -13.24 -4.35 -4.35
C LEU A 229 -14.08 -5.36 -3.55
N VAL A 230 -13.43 -6.39 -3.00
CA VAL A 230 -14.09 -7.42 -2.18
C VAL A 230 -14.64 -6.82 -0.88
N ALA A 231 -13.86 -5.98 -0.20
CA ALA A 231 -14.27 -5.37 1.06
C ALA A 231 -15.50 -4.46 0.88
N VAL A 232 -15.49 -3.61 -0.16
CA VAL A 232 -16.60 -2.69 -0.46
C VAL A 232 -17.82 -3.46 -0.95
N ALA A 233 -17.67 -4.41 -1.88
CA ALA A 233 -18.78 -5.21 -2.38
C ALA A 233 -19.49 -5.97 -1.25
N ARG A 234 -18.75 -6.55 -0.30
CA ARG A 234 -19.34 -7.21 0.88
C ARG A 234 -20.08 -6.24 1.79
N ARG A 235 -19.59 -5.00 1.96
CA ARG A 235 -20.29 -3.96 2.73
C ARG A 235 -21.60 -3.54 2.06
N VAL A 236 -21.59 -3.37 0.74
CA VAL A 236 -22.81 -3.08 -0.06
C VAL A 236 -23.84 -4.19 0.14
N THR A 237 -23.43 -5.46 -0.03
CA THR A 237 -24.33 -6.61 0.18
C THR A 237 -24.88 -6.67 1.61
N ALA A 238 -24.06 -6.37 2.62
CA ALA A 238 -24.49 -6.38 4.02
C ALA A 238 -25.46 -5.24 4.38
N ALA A 239 -25.41 -4.11 3.67
CA ALA A 239 -26.27 -2.95 3.92
C ALA A 239 -27.71 -3.12 3.36
N GLY A 240 -27.96 -4.11 2.51
CA GLY A 240 -29.31 -4.44 2.02
C GLY A 240 -29.59 -3.97 0.60
N VAL A 241 -30.86 -3.74 0.26
CA VAL A 241 -31.29 -3.43 -1.12
C VAL A 241 -30.92 -1.99 -1.47
N ASP A 242 -30.02 -1.86 -2.46
CA ASP A 242 -29.61 -0.63 -3.14
C ASP A 242 -29.10 0.52 -2.26
N PRO A 243 -28.08 0.28 -1.41
CA PRO A 243 -27.45 1.35 -0.65
C PRO A 243 -26.67 2.26 -1.61
N ASP A 244 -26.98 3.55 -1.56
CA ASP A 244 -26.15 4.57 -2.17
C ASP A 244 -24.73 4.47 -1.57
N LEU A 245 -23.71 4.30 -2.41
CA LEU A 245 -22.31 4.21 -1.98
C LEU A 245 -21.86 5.45 -1.21
N THR A 246 -22.49 6.60 -1.40
CA THR A 246 -22.22 7.82 -0.62
C THR A 246 -22.58 7.66 0.87
N GLN A 247 -23.47 6.72 1.19
CA GLN A 247 -23.88 6.39 2.57
C GLN A 247 -22.95 5.37 3.23
N ILE A 248 -22.09 4.70 2.45
CA ILE A 248 -21.14 3.72 2.95
C ILE A 248 -19.83 4.42 3.27
N ASN A 249 -19.42 4.41 4.54
CA ASN A 249 -18.11 4.89 4.93
C ASN A 249 -17.00 3.98 4.37
N LEU A 250 -16.45 4.35 3.21
CA LEU A 250 -15.37 3.60 2.55
C LEU A 250 -14.04 3.71 3.30
N SER A 251 -13.89 4.68 4.21
CA SER A 251 -12.65 4.85 5.00
C SER A 251 -12.32 3.60 5.81
N ASP A 252 -13.34 2.90 6.31
CA ASP A 252 -13.18 1.68 7.09
C ASP A 252 -12.80 0.47 6.22
N CYS A 253 -12.88 0.58 4.89
CA CYS A 253 -12.37 -0.43 3.94
C CYS A 253 -10.93 -0.10 3.54
N VAL A 254 -10.69 1.16 3.18
CA VAL A 254 -9.44 1.64 2.60
C VAL A 254 -8.34 1.73 3.65
N GLY A 255 -8.66 2.20 4.85
CA GLY A 255 -7.66 2.48 5.87
C GLY A 255 -6.84 1.27 6.30
N PRO A 256 -7.47 0.13 6.66
CA PRO A 256 -6.72 -1.09 6.98
C PRO A 256 -5.78 -1.54 5.85
N LEU A 257 -6.22 -1.45 4.59
CA LEU A 257 -5.44 -1.86 3.42
C LEU A 257 -4.24 -0.94 3.17
N LEU A 258 -4.45 0.37 3.21
CA LEU A 258 -3.37 1.34 3.02
C LEU A 258 -2.38 1.32 4.18
N ASN A 259 -2.85 1.21 5.43
CA ASN A 259 -1.97 1.08 6.59
C ASN A 259 -1.09 -0.16 6.47
N LYS A 260 -1.68 -1.32 6.12
CA LYS A 260 -0.93 -2.58 5.95
C LYS A 260 0.04 -2.54 4.76
N THR A 261 -0.29 -1.77 3.72
CA THR A 261 0.51 -1.71 2.48
C THR A 261 1.65 -0.70 2.56
N LEU A 262 1.38 0.53 3.01
CA LEU A 262 2.31 1.66 2.87
C LEU A 262 3.16 1.89 4.11
N LEU A 263 2.59 1.69 5.30
CA LEU A 263 3.28 2.05 6.54
C LEU A 263 4.48 1.16 6.86
N PRO A 264 4.46 -0.18 6.69
CA PRO A 264 5.59 -1.00 7.11
C PRO A 264 6.92 -0.61 6.46
N GLY A 265 6.91 -0.23 5.17
CA GLY A 265 8.11 0.19 4.45
C GLY A 265 8.54 1.63 4.74
N VAL A 266 7.59 2.54 4.93
CA VAL A 266 7.90 3.96 5.14
C VAL A 266 8.20 4.26 6.62
N ALA A 267 7.44 3.66 7.55
CA ALA A 267 7.64 3.83 8.99
C ALA A 267 8.96 3.22 9.47
N ALA A 268 9.44 2.14 8.83
CA ALA A 268 10.76 1.57 9.09
C ALA A 268 11.88 2.63 9.05
N ARG A 269 11.79 3.59 8.12
CA ARG A 269 12.75 4.70 7.93
C ARG A 269 12.62 5.82 8.97
N HIS A 270 11.59 5.76 9.81
CA HIS A 270 11.17 6.84 10.71
C HIS A 270 11.00 6.34 12.15
N ASN A 271 11.86 5.41 12.61
CA ASN A 271 11.77 4.79 13.94
C ASN A 271 10.37 4.20 14.23
N ASN A 272 9.73 3.64 13.20
CA ASN A 272 8.37 3.12 13.25
C ASN A 272 7.30 4.15 13.64
N ASN A 273 7.55 5.44 13.41
CA ASN A 273 6.56 6.49 13.60
C ASN A 273 5.59 6.56 12.40
N GLU A 274 4.44 5.91 12.54
CA GLU A 274 3.38 5.87 11.52
C GLU A 274 2.89 7.27 11.12
N ARG A 275 2.86 8.20 12.07
CA ARG A 275 2.40 9.57 11.84
C ARG A 275 3.32 10.30 10.84
N ARG A 276 4.64 10.23 11.07
CA ARG A 276 5.65 10.78 10.15
C ARG A 276 5.67 10.06 8.81
N ALA A 277 5.44 8.75 8.80
CA ALA A 277 5.33 7.99 7.56
C ALA A 277 4.16 8.47 6.68
N TRP A 278 2.99 8.71 7.29
CA TRP A 278 1.83 9.26 6.58
C TRP A 278 2.09 10.67 6.03
N VAL A 279 2.69 11.55 6.82
CA VAL A 279 3.09 12.89 6.36
C VAL A 279 4.04 12.77 5.15
N ARG A 280 5.01 11.85 5.21
CA ARG A 280 5.93 11.66 4.08
C ARG A 280 5.21 11.19 2.82
N ILE A 281 4.32 10.21 2.94
CA ILE A 281 3.54 9.66 1.82
C ILE A 281 2.70 10.77 1.18
N LEU A 282 1.94 11.52 1.98
CA LEU A 282 1.07 12.58 1.48
C LEU A 282 1.87 13.72 0.84
N THR A 283 2.98 14.15 1.44
CA THR A 283 3.88 15.17 0.89
C THR A 283 4.43 14.73 -0.47
N ASP A 284 4.91 13.50 -0.56
CA ASP A 284 5.49 12.98 -1.79
C ASP A 284 4.44 12.93 -2.91
N ILE A 285 3.22 12.47 -2.62
CA ILE A 285 2.14 12.43 -3.62
C ILE A 285 1.70 13.85 -4.03
N GLN A 286 1.58 14.79 -3.08
CA GLN A 286 1.26 16.20 -3.37
C GLN A 286 2.33 16.86 -4.24
N ARG A 287 3.62 16.54 -4.02
CA ARG A 287 4.75 17.01 -4.84
C ARG A 287 4.84 16.35 -6.21
N GLY A 288 3.87 15.51 -6.56
CA GLY A 288 3.75 14.92 -7.89
C GLY A 288 4.40 13.55 -8.03
N ALA A 289 4.75 12.87 -6.93
CA ALA A 289 5.21 11.49 -7.01
C ALA A 289 4.11 10.60 -7.62
N ASP A 290 4.49 9.79 -8.60
CA ASP A 290 3.56 8.88 -9.26
C ASP A 290 3.09 7.78 -8.27
N PRO A 291 1.78 7.69 -7.98
CA PRO A 291 1.26 6.75 -6.99
C PRO A 291 1.49 5.28 -7.35
N VAL A 292 1.55 4.96 -8.65
CA VAL A 292 1.76 3.59 -9.14
C VAL A 292 3.19 3.15 -8.87
N SER A 293 4.17 3.88 -9.38
CA SER A 293 5.58 3.49 -9.27
C SER A 293 6.11 3.60 -7.83
N LYS A 294 5.73 4.64 -7.09
CA LYS A 294 6.29 4.90 -5.75
C LYS A 294 5.58 4.15 -4.62
N TYR A 295 4.26 3.96 -4.73
CA TYR A 295 3.42 3.41 -3.66
C TYR A 295 2.61 2.18 -4.08
N ALA A 296 2.73 1.73 -5.33
CA ALA A 296 1.92 0.65 -5.90
C ALA A 296 0.42 0.82 -5.65
N LEU A 297 -0.08 2.05 -5.80
CA LEU A 297 -1.51 2.36 -5.69
C LEU A 297 -2.20 2.23 -7.05
N PRO A 298 -3.47 1.78 -7.09
CA PRO A 298 -4.22 1.73 -8.33
C PRO A 298 -4.48 3.16 -8.81
N VAL A 299 -4.51 3.34 -10.13
CA VAL A 299 -4.92 4.59 -10.76
C VAL A 299 -6.03 4.32 -11.76
N LEU A 300 -6.92 5.28 -11.92
CA LEU A 300 -7.90 5.31 -12.99
C LEU A 300 -7.17 5.64 -14.29
N ASN A 301 -7.50 4.94 -15.37
CA ASN A 301 -7.00 5.29 -16.70
C ASN A 301 -7.48 6.72 -17.02
N ALA A 302 -6.54 7.64 -17.27
CA ALA A 302 -6.90 8.97 -17.72
C ALA A 302 -7.60 8.84 -19.07
N SER A 303 -8.76 9.49 -19.24
CA SER A 303 -9.32 9.69 -20.58
C SER A 303 -8.26 10.40 -21.43
N ALA A 304 -8.08 9.97 -22.68
CA ALA A 304 -7.06 10.47 -23.60
C ALA A 304 -7.08 12.00 -23.80
N ASP A 305 -8.18 12.67 -23.42
CA ASP A 305 -8.43 14.10 -23.62
C ASP A 305 -8.10 14.99 -22.40
N MET A 306 -7.52 14.45 -21.32
CA MET A 306 -7.15 15.25 -20.15
C MET A 306 -5.65 15.53 -20.14
N GLU A 307 -5.27 16.81 -20.30
CA GLU A 307 -3.94 17.31 -19.93
C GLU A 307 -3.58 16.76 -18.54
N THR A 308 -2.41 16.15 -18.42
CA THR A 308 -1.97 15.29 -17.30
C THR A 308 -2.58 15.69 -15.95
N PRO A 309 -3.65 15.01 -15.49
CA PRO A 309 -4.29 15.38 -14.24
C PRO A 309 -3.31 15.21 -13.08
N LEU A 310 -3.36 16.13 -12.11
CA LEU A 310 -2.59 16.06 -10.86
C LEU A 310 -2.61 14.61 -10.32
N PRO A 311 -1.49 14.02 -9.87
CA PRO A 311 -1.42 12.60 -9.53
C PRO A 311 -2.48 12.12 -8.53
N LEU A 312 -2.96 13.00 -7.64
CA LEU A 312 -4.05 12.73 -6.70
C LEU A 312 -5.42 12.56 -7.35
N LEU A 313 -5.66 13.21 -8.49
CA LEU A 313 -6.92 13.09 -9.24
C LEU A 313 -6.99 11.78 -10.02
N ARG A 314 -5.85 11.11 -10.24
CA ARG A 314 -5.78 9.79 -10.89
C ARG A 314 -6.10 8.65 -9.92
N LEU A 315 -6.14 8.90 -8.62
CA LEU A 315 -6.49 7.87 -7.64
C LEU A 315 -8.00 7.58 -7.66
N PRO A 316 -8.41 6.31 -7.45
CA PRO A 316 -9.81 5.97 -7.20
C PRO A 316 -10.38 6.78 -6.04
N SER A 317 -11.67 7.13 -6.12
CA SER A 317 -12.28 8.08 -5.17
C SER A 317 -12.13 7.63 -3.72
N ALA A 318 -12.29 6.35 -3.41
CA ALA A 318 -12.16 5.85 -2.04
C ALA A 318 -10.76 6.07 -1.46
N ILE A 319 -9.71 5.89 -2.28
CA ILE A 319 -8.32 6.15 -1.87
C ILE A 319 -8.08 7.65 -1.75
N ARG A 320 -8.53 8.42 -2.75
CA ARG A 320 -8.37 9.87 -2.76
C ARG A 320 -9.01 10.52 -1.54
N ASP A 321 -10.25 10.14 -1.23
CA ASP A 321 -11.04 10.72 -0.14
C ASP A 321 -10.47 10.29 1.22
N TYR A 322 -9.93 9.06 1.33
CA TYR A 322 -9.18 8.64 2.51
C TYR A 322 -7.88 9.43 2.70
N LEU A 323 -7.15 9.73 1.61
CA LEU A 323 -5.90 10.49 1.69
C LEU A 323 -6.11 12.00 1.90
N ARG A 324 -7.33 12.50 1.67
CA ARG A 324 -7.71 13.91 1.84
C ARG A 324 -8.99 14.01 2.67
N PRO A 325 -8.93 13.70 3.97
CA PRO A 325 -10.07 13.92 4.85
C PRO A 325 -10.45 15.40 4.90
N GLU A 326 -11.69 15.65 5.26
CA GLU A 326 -12.24 16.99 5.41
C GLU A 326 -11.37 17.86 6.35
N PRO A 327 -11.00 19.10 5.99
CA PRO A 327 -10.18 19.95 6.86
C PRO A 327 -10.84 20.22 8.21
N LEU A 328 -10.03 20.45 9.24
CA LEU A 328 -10.46 20.85 10.57
C LEU A 328 -10.06 22.31 10.81
N MET A 329 -11.03 23.13 11.21
CA MET A 329 -10.78 24.51 11.61
C MET A 329 -10.59 24.60 13.12
N LEU A 330 -9.49 25.20 13.56
CA LEU A 330 -9.26 25.61 14.94
C LEU A 330 -9.42 27.12 15.04
N LEU A 331 -10.37 27.55 15.87
CA LEU A 331 -10.66 28.95 16.13
C LEU A 331 -10.15 29.32 17.54
N ASP A 332 -9.10 30.13 17.61
CA ASP A 332 -8.68 30.76 18.86
C ASP A 332 -9.60 31.94 19.14
N LEU A 333 -10.66 31.67 19.90
CA LEU A 333 -11.73 32.63 20.11
C LEU A 333 -11.20 33.90 20.76
N GLN A 334 -10.28 33.79 21.72
CA GLN A 334 -9.73 34.93 22.44
C GLN A 334 -8.87 35.81 21.52
N SER A 335 -8.03 35.19 20.70
CA SER A 335 -7.21 35.90 19.69
C SER A 335 -8.09 36.66 18.70
N VAL A 336 -9.09 35.99 18.16
CA VAL A 336 -10.02 36.57 17.18
C VAL A 336 -10.82 37.71 17.79
N GLU A 337 -11.39 37.52 18.99
CA GLU A 337 -12.14 38.57 19.69
C GLU A 337 -11.27 39.79 20.00
N SER A 338 -10.05 39.56 20.50
CA SER A 338 -9.09 40.64 20.80
C SER A 338 -8.73 41.42 19.55
N THR A 339 -8.49 40.72 18.43
CA THR A 339 -8.16 41.35 17.15
C THR A 339 -9.33 42.15 16.59
N LEU A 340 -10.55 41.61 16.64
CA LEU A 340 -11.75 42.30 16.16
C LEU A 340 -12.05 43.55 16.98
N MET A 341 -11.91 43.47 18.31
CA MET A 341 -12.04 44.63 19.19
C MET A 341 -10.96 45.69 18.91
N ALA A 342 -9.71 45.27 18.71
CA ALA A 342 -8.62 46.17 18.32
C ALA A 342 -8.88 46.84 16.95
N SER A 343 -9.63 46.18 16.08
CA SER A 343 -10.06 46.69 14.77
C SER A 343 -11.27 47.62 14.83
N GLY A 344 -11.78 47.93 16.03
CA GLY A 344 -12.93 48.83 16.22
C GLY A 344 -14.30 48.15 16.25
N THR A 345 -14.36 46.81 16.32
CA THR A 345 -15.64 46.08 16.48
C THR A 345 -16.18 46.31 17.90
N SER A 346 -17.44 46.74 18.01
CA SER A 346 -18.07 46.95 19.32
C SER A 346 -18.30 45.62 20.05
N PRO A 347 -18.30 45.60 21.40
CA PRO A 347 -18.62 44.39 22.16
C PRO A 347 -20.00 43.79 21.83
N ALA A 348 -20.97 44.64 21.42
CA ALA A 348 -22.31 44.20 21.06
C ALA A 348 -22.34 43.46 19.71
N ASP A 349 -21.45 43.80 18.79
CA ASP A 349 -21.39 43.23 17.44
C ASP A 349 -20.38 42.07 17.32
N LEU A 350 -19.60 41.81 18.38
CA LEU A 350 -18.49 40.86 18.38
C LEU A 350 -18.92 39.43 18.00
N ALA A 351 -20.04 38.95 18.55
CA ALA A 351 -20.56 37.62 18.24
C ALA A 351 -20.95 37.47 16.76
N VAL A 352 -21.50 38.53 16.16
CA VAL A 352 -21.89 38.57 14.74
C VAL A 352 -20.65 38.59 13.85
N ALA A 353 -19.65 39.41 14.20
CA ALA A 353 -18.38 39.48 13.49
C ALA A 353 -17.63 38.13 13.50
N VAL A 354 -17.55 37.48 14.66
CA VAL A 354 -16.94 36.13 14.79
C VAL A 354 -17.69 35.10 13.95
N PHE A 355 -19.02 35.15 13.93
CA PHE A 355 -19.83 34.24 13.11
C PHE A 355 -19.58 34.42 11.61
N HIS A 356 -19.51 35.66 11.13
CA HIS A 356 -19.21 35.95 9.72
C HIS A 356 -17.79 35.53 9.33
N LEU A 357 -16.80 35.82 10.17
CA LEU A 357 -15.42 35.38 9.97
C LEU A 357 -15.36 33.84 9.86
N THR A 358 -15.94 33.16 10.85
CA THR A 358 -15.95 31.69 10.91
C THR A 358 -16.58 31.09 9.67
N ASN A 359 -17.75 31.60 9.24
CA ASN A 359 -18.42 31.08 8.05
C ASN A 359 -17.68 31.40 6.75
N SER A 360 -17.01 32.54 6.67
CA SER A 360 -16.22 32.91 5.49
C SER A 360 -15.03 31.97 5.33
N VAL A 361 -14.28 31.73 6.41
CA VAL A 361 -13.12 30.81 6.40
C VAL A 361 -13.59 29.39 6.08
N ARG A 362 -14.66 28.97 6.76
CA ARG A 362 -15.29 27.68 6.55
C ARG A 362 -15.70 27.46 5.09
N ALA A 363 -16.33 28.45 4.46
CA ALA A 363 -16.75 28.35 3.06
C ALA A 363 -15.56 28.30 2.10
N TYR A 364 -14.52 29.11 2.35
CA TYR A 364 -13.32 29.17 1.50
C TYR A 364 -12.56 27.82 1.47
N PHE A 365 -12.40 27.18 2.63
CA PHE A 365 -11.70 25.90 2.74
C PHE A 365 -12.63 24.67 2.64
N ALA A 366 -13.90 24.87 2.24
CA ALA A 366 -14.91 23.80 2.13
C ALA A 366 -15.08 22.95 3.42
N ILE A 367 -15.06 23.60 4.57
CA ILE A 367 -15.17 22.98 5.89
C ILE A 367 -16.65 22.86 6.30
N SER A 368 -17.09 21.73 6.85
CA SER A 368 -18.43 21.60 7.43
C SER A 368 -18.51 22.23 8.82
N GLY A 369 -19.70 22.67 9.22
CA GLY A 369 -19.89 23.29 10.55
C GLY A 369 -19.47 22.41 11.72
N ARG A 370 -19.58 21.08 11.59
CA ARG A 370 -19.15 20.09 12.60
C ARG A 370 -17.63 19.96 12.73
N ARG A 371 -16.85 20.50 11.78
CA ARG A 371 -15.37 20.47 11.76
C ARG A 371 -14.76 21.81 12.20
N VAL A 372 -15.53 22.66 12.88
CA VAL A 372 -15.03 23.87 13.55
C VAL A 372 -14.89 23.57 15.04
N ARG A 373 -13.68 23.68 15.59
CA ARG A 373 -13.42 23.56 17.02
C ARG A 373 -12.93 24.89 17.58
N ARG A 374 -13.47 25.27 18.73
CA ARG A 374 -12.97 26.40 19.51
C ARG A 374 -11.82 25.90 20.37
N TRP A 375 -10.70 26.60 20.31
CA TRP A 375 -9.55 26.36 21.18
C TRP A 375 -9.48 27.48 22.22
N LEU A 376 -9.13 27.11 23.45
CA LEU A 376 -8.97 28.04 24.57
C LEU A 376 -7.52 28.05 25.03
N PRO A 377 -6.99 29.19 25.49
CA PRO A 377 -5.57 29.33 25.85
C PRO A 377 -5.17 28.54 27.10
N THR A 378 -6.15 28.15 27.91
CA THR A 378 -5.96 27.28 29.07
C THR A 378 -5.96 25.80 28.72
N ALA A 379 -6.28 25.45 27.47
CA ALA A 379 -6.23 24.08 27.00
C ALA A 379 -4.79 23.70 26.64
N GLU A 380 -4.47 22.41 26.77
CA GLU A 380 -3.24 21.86 26.22
C GLU A 380 -3.19 22.07 24.69
N HIS A 381 -1.99 21.92 24.11
CA HIS A 381 -1.80 21.96 22.67
C HIS A 381 -2.79 21.02 21.98
N PHE A 382 -3.40 21.50 20.90
CA PHE A 382 -4.35 20.70 20.15
C PHE A 382 -3.62 19.53 19.48
N GLN A 383 -3.98 18.31 19.88
CA GLN A 383 -3.51 17.10 19.21
C GLN A 383 -4.48 16.73 18.10
N VAL A 384 -3.97 16.62 16.87
CA VAL A 384 -4.73 16.03 15.77
C VAL A 384 -4.59 14.52 15.86
N ASP A 385 -5.69 13.79 15.94
CA ASP A 385 -5.66 12.33 15.99
C ASP A 385 -5.18 11.71 14.67
N ASP A 386 -5.56 12.33 13.55
CA ASP A 386 -5.25 11.85 12.21
C ASP A 386 -4.28 12.82 11.49
N PRO A 387 -3.01 12.43 11.24
CA PRO A 387 -2.02 13.29 10.58
C PRO A 387 -2.39 13.69 9.15
N ARG A 388 -3.37 13.01 8.54
CA ARG A 388 -3.86 13.31 7.20
C ARG A 388 -4.86 14.46 7.20
N THR A 389 -5.41 14.84 8.35
CA THR A 389 -6.38 15.95 8.47
C THR A 389 -5.68 17.30 8.24
N PRO A 390 -6.05 18.02 7.17
CA PRO A 390 -5.59 19.40 7.00
C PRO A 390 -6.14 20.27 8.12
N LEU A 391 -5.29 21.15 8.67
CA LEU A 391 -5.67 22.10 9.70
C LEU A 391 -5.74 23.52 9.13
N VAL A 392 -6.81 24.23 9.47
CA VAL A 392 -6.92 25.67 9.27
C VAL A 392 -7.00 26.33 10.64
N VAL A 393 -5.95 27.06 11.02
CA VAL A 393 -5.86 27.74 12.31
C VAL A 393 -6.14 29.21 12.11
N VAL A 394 -7.20 29.71 12.75
CA VAL A 394 -7.51 31.13 12.79
C VAL A 394 -7.08 31.67 14.14
N SER A 395 -5.87 32.24 14.16
CA SER A 395 -5.21 32.79 15.34
C SER A 395 -4.06 33.71 14.93
N ASP A 396 -3.76 34.70 15.76
CA ASP A 396 -2.52 35.51 15.72
C ASP A 396 -1.34 34.84 16.47
N ARG A 397 -1.57 33.73 17.18
CA ARG A 397 -0.58 32.99 17.98
C ARG A 397 -0.61 31.46 17.75
N PRO A 398 -0.48 31.00 16.49
CA PRO A 398 -0.63 29.58 16.12
C PRO A 398 0.35 28.63 16.85
N ALA A 399 1.54 29.10 17.22
CA ALA A 399 2.54 28.31 17.95
C ALA A 399 2.10 27.92 19.37
N ALA A 400 1.14 28.65 19.97
CA ALA A 400 0.55 28.28 21.27
C ALA A 400 -0.51 27.18 21.14
N ILE A 401 -0.96 26.89 19.92
CA ILE A 401 -2.08 25.99 19.64
C ILE A 401 -1.56 24.62 19.18
N ILE A 402 -0.47 24.58 18.42
CA ILE A 402 0.07 23.36 17.80
C ILE A 402 1.51 23.12 18.27
N ALA A 403 1.75 21.98 18.93
CA ALA A 403 3.07 21.61 19.45
C ALA A 403 4.04 21.10 18.37
N GLU A 404 3.56 20.42 17.32
CA GLU A 404 4.40 19.74 16.30
C GLU A 404 3.83 19.94 14.88
N PRO A 405 3.86 21.16 14.33
CA PRO A 405 3.28 21.47 13.02
C PRO A 405 3.96 20.73 11.86
N GLU A 406 5.24 20.37 11.99
CA GLU A 406 5.98 19.59 11.00
C GLU A 406 5.51 18.12 10.86
N VAL A 407 4.71 17.64 11.82
CA VAL A 407 4.08 16.31 11.79
C VAL A 407 2.65 16.40 11.24
N LEU A 408 2.28 17.54 10.67
CA LEU A 408 1.01 17.80 10.01
C LEU A 408 1.27 18.24 8.58
N MET A 409 0.50 17.65 7.67
CA MET A 409 0.70 17.81 6.23
C MET A 409 0.40 19.21 5.72
N ASP A 410 -0.68 19.80 6.24
CA ASP A 410 -1.25 21.03 5.72
C ASP A 410 -1.76 21.83 6.91
N VAL A 411 -0.98 22.81 7.36
CA VAL A 411 -1.40 23.79 8.39
C VAL A 411 -1.49 25.15 7.73
N THR A 412 -2.71 25.61 7.49
CA THR A 412 -2.95 26.96 6.99
C THR A 412 -3.24 27.88 8.16
N ILE A 413 -2.38 28.88 8.37
CA ILE A 413 -2.57 29.90 9.40
C ILE A 413 -3.24 31.12 8.75
N VAL A 414 -4.39 31.49 9.27
CA VAL A 414 -5.15 32.65 8.80
C VAL A 414 -5.21 33.70 9.92
N PRO A 415 -4.42 34.79 9.81
CA PRO A 415 -4.45 35.85 10.81
C PRO A 415 -5.81 36.58 10.77
N PRO A 416 -6.39 36.98 11.91
CA PRO A 416 -7.72 37.58 11.95
C PRO A 416 -7.76 38.99 11.32
N GLU A 417 -6.64 39.72 11.38
CA GLU A 417 -6.50 41.11 10.88
C GLU A 417 -6.70 41.27 9.36
N LYS A 418 -6.51 40.19 8.57
CA LYS A 418 -6.51 40.26 7.10
C LYS A 418 -7.87 39.99 6.45
N GLN A 419 -8.97 39.95 7.22
CA GLN A 419 -10.24 39.39 6.75
C GLN A 419 -11.43 40.38 6.75
N THR A 420 -11.21 41.68 6.94
CA THR A 420 -12.27 42.70 7.03
C THR A 420 -12.81 43.21 5.67
N GLY A 421 -12.81 42.38 4.61
CA GLY A 421 -13.26 42.77 3.25
C GLY A 421 -14.35 41.86 2.63
N PRO A 422 -15.11 42.33 1.62
CA PRO A 422 -16.32 41.63 1.13
C PRO A 422 -16.08 40.48 0.13
N THR A 423 -14.85 39.98 -0.05
CA THR A 423 -14.60 38.90 -1.03
C THR A 423 -13.28 38.15 -0.75
N PRO A 424 -13.18 36.82 -1.01
CA PRO A 424 -12.02 36.00 -0.60
C PRO A 424 -10.75 36.20 -1.44
N ALA A 425 -10.79 36.96 -2.53
CA ALA A 425 -9.70 37.07 -3.51
C ALA A 425 -8.43 37.78 -2.99
N HIS A 426 -8.45 38.33 -1.77
CA HIS A 426 -7.35 39.10 -1.17
C HIS A 426 -6.75 38.49 0.09
N TRP A 427 -7.11 37.25 0.44
CA TRP A 427 -6.58 36.59 1.62
C TRP A 427 -5.11 36.22 1.38
N ARG A 428 -4.17 36.97 1.98
CA ARG A 428 -2.75 36.58 2.02
C ARG A 428 -2.60 35.41 2.98
N ILE A 429 -2.67 34.20 2.45
CA ILE A 429 -2.20 32.97 3.08
C ILE A 429 -0.72 33.19 3.42
N ALA A 430 -0.37 33.09 4.70
CA ALA A 430 1.02 33.01 5.09
C ALA A 430 1.44 31.54 4.92
N ASP A 431 2.03 31.21 3.77
CA ASP A 431 2.82 29.98 3.64
C ASP A 431 4.06 30.16 4.52
N HIS A 432 3.94 29.84 5.81
CA HIS A 432 5.10 29.81 6.68
C HIS A 432 5.84 28.50 6.44
N ASP A 433 6.94 28.58 5.70
CA ASP A 433 8.05 27.62 5.76
C ASP A 433 8.55 27.61 7.23
N MET A 434 7.99 26.72 8.06
CA MET A 434 8.30 26.58 9.49
C MET A 434 9.67 25.91 9.73
N LYS A 435 10.70 26.27 8.95
CA LYS A 435 12.09 25.89 9.22
C LYS A 435 12.82 26.86 10.17
N GLY A 436 12.18 27.94 10.61
CA GLY A 436 12.84 29.04 11.32
C GLY A 436 12.73 29.06 12.85
N ALA A 437 11.96 28.18 13.49
CA ALA A 437 11.66 28.30 14.92
C ALA A 437 12.42 27.31 15.83
N THR A 438 13.55 26.78 15.38
CA THR A 438 14.55 26.15 16.26
C THR A 438 15.77 27.05 16.31
N HIS A 439 15.73 28.05 17.19
CA HIS A 439 16.85 28.74 17.85
C HIS A 439 16.43 30.17 18.24
N SER A 440 15.88 30.29 19.44
CA SER A 440 16.00 31.48 20.28
C SER A 440 15.78 31.07 21.73
#